data_AF-A0A2A4TBD0-F1
#
_entry.id   AF-A0A2A4TBD0-F1
#
_cell.length_a   1.000
_cell.length_b   1.000
_cell.length_c   1.000
_cell.angle_alpha   90.00
_cell.angle_beta   90.00
_cell.angle_gamma   90.00
#
_symmetry.space_group_name_H-M   'P 1'
#
loop_
_entity.id
_entity.type
_entity.pdbx_description
1 polymer ?
#
loop_
_entity_poly.entity_id
_entity_poly.type
_entity_poly.pdbx_seq_one_letter_code
_entity_poly.pdbx_strand_id
1 'polypeptide(L)'
;MKKYAVLGLGNPLVDVIIPTQDTILEELDIAKGSMNLVDVKRQELILAKHQDQEVTITLGGSCANTMVMIAQLEGKSAYNGKVGIDDFADDFEKQLIQSGTASFIKKQEGSTGSTVILISPDAERSMNTHLGMCLEFSKEDIDLKAIEDSEYIYVEGYLWDTPKQQEAVLAALEHAKAVGTKISLTLSDSFCVGRHQEKFQFLMDNYVDLLFCNDAEAAIMTGEKDPEAQLKKLSESVEQVVLTLGKQGSKILKDGTITDIKCFEVKAVDTTGAGDSFAAGYLYGITKDYTVEEAGNLAAYCAATVVSQIGPRYQGNFQEKVQQYLVK
;
A
#
# COMPACT_ATOMS: atom_id res chain seq x y z
N MET A 1 -21.04 9.61 13.63
CA MET A 1 -19.88 8.70 13.60
C MET A 1 -19.87 8.06 12.22
N LYS A 2 -18.73 8.10 11.51
CA LYS A 2 -18.60 7.47 10.20
C LYS A 2 -18.70 5.95 10.34
N LYS A 3 -19.11 5.25 9.28
CA LYS A 3 -19.26 3.78 9.28
C LYS A 3 -17.91 3.09 9.22
N TYR A 4 -16.99 3.65 8.45
CA TYR A 4 -15.64 3.14 8.23
C TYR A 4 -14.61 4.15 8.77
N ALA A 5 -13.54 3.64 9.35
CA ALA A 5 -12.36 4.44 9.67
C ALA A 5 -11.64 4.80 8.37
N VAL A 6 -11.44 3.82 7.49
CA VAL A 6 -10.72 4.02 6.22
C VAL A 6 -11.39 3.25 5.08
N LEU A 7 -11.58 3.91 3.94
CA LEU A 7 -11.86 3.27 2.66
C LEU A 7 -10.60 3.29 1.80
N GLY A 8 -10.14 2.12 1.38
CA GLY A 8 -9.03 1.97 0.45
C GLY A 8 -9.48 2.00 -1.02
N LEU A 9 -8.76 2.75 -1.85
CA LEU A 9 -8.85 2.72 -3.32
C LEU A 9 -7.53 2.18 -3.88
N GLY A 10 -7.57 1.07 -4.61
CA GLY A 10 -6.35 0.50 -5.20
C GLY A 10 -6.56 -0.70 -6.13
N ASN A 11 -5.46 -1.26 -6.59
CA ASN A 11 -5.38 -2.39 -7.49
C ASN A 11 -5.40 -3.70 -6.69
N PRO A 12 -6.47 -4.51 -6.77
CA PRO A 12 -6.49 -5.84 -6.19
C PRO A 12 -5.62 -6.78 -7.05
N LEU A 13 -4.59 -7.37 -6.45
CA LEU A 13 -3.63 -8.21 -7.16
C LEU A 13 -3.51 -9.59 -6.50
N VAL A 14 -3.24 -10.60 -7.32
CA VAL A 14 -2.77 -11.92 -6.88
C VAL A 14 -1.24 -11.90 -6.84
N ASP A 15 -0.67 -12.14 -5.67
CA ASP A 15 0.77 -12.20 -5.48
C ASP A 15 1.26 -13.63 -5.68
N VAL A 16 2.25 -13.81 -6.56
CA VAL A 16 2.99 -15.05 -6.77
C VAL A 16 4.40 -14.84 -6.26
N ILE A 17 4.69 -15.35 -5.06
CA ILE A 17 5.89 -15.06 -4.31
C ILE A 17 6.88 -16.20 -4.44
N ILE A 18 8.12 -15.87 -4.82
CA ILE A 18 9.17 -16.82 -5.15
C ILE A 18 10.50 -16.35 -4.57
N PRO A 19 11.18 -17.15 -3.72
CA PRO A 19 12.57 -16.90 -3.35
C PRO A 19 13.48 -16.94 -4.58
N THR A 20 14.38 -15.98 -4.73
CA THR A 20 15.27 -15.90 -5.89
C THR A 20 16.73 -15.60 -5.47
N GLN A 21 17.61 -15.51 -6.45
CA GLN A 21 19.00 -15.06 -6.29
C GLN A 21 19.21 -13.76 -7.06
N ASP A 22 20.11 -12.90 -6.57
CA ASP A 22 20.44 -11.64 -7.24
C ASP A 22 20.90 -11.86 -8.70
N THR A 23 21.63 -12.95 -8.98
CA THR A 23 22.04 -13.32 -10.34
C THR A 23 20.87 -13.59 -11.27
N ILE A 24 19.75 -14.11 -10.76
CA ILE A 24 18.54 -14.36 -11.57
C ILE A 24 17.84 -13.03 -11.89
N LEU A 25 17.82 -12.08 -10.96
CA LEU A 25 17.32 -10.72 -11.23
C LEU A 25 18.13 -10.05 -12.35
N GLU A 26 19.47 -10.17 -12.31
CA GLU A 26 20.37 -9.66 -13.34
C GLU A 26 20.13 -10.33 -14.70
N GLU A 27 20.03 -11.67 -14.75
CA GLU A 27 19.72 -12.43 -15.97
C GLU A 27 18.39 -12.02 -16.59
N LEU A 28 17.41 -11.70 -15.74
CA LEU A 28 16.09 -11.30 -16.17
C LEU A 28 15.99 -9.81 -16.48
N ASP A 29 17.00 -8.98 -16.20
CA ASP A 29 16.93 -7.51 -16.30
C ASP A 29 15.80 -6.93 -15.42
N ILE A 30 15.79 -7.32 -14.14
CA ILE A 30 14.85 -6.83 -13.12
C ILE A 30 15.61 -5.95 -12.14
N ALA A 31 15.21 -4.68 -12.04
CA ALA A 31 15.76 -3.77 -11.05
C ALA A 31 15.34 -4.21 -9.64
N LYS A 32 16.32 -4.48 -8.76
CA LYS A 32 16.07 -4.90 -7.39
C LYS A 32 15.30 -3.84 -6.59
N GLY A 33 14.32 -4.25 -5.79
CA GLY A 33 13.58 -3.35 -4.90
C GLY A 33 12.51 -2.50 -5.57
N SER A 34 12.19 -2.77 -6.84
CA SER A 34 11.28 -1.97 -7.66
C SER A 34 9.95 -2.66 -7.98
N MET A 35 8.98 -1.89 -8.48
CA MET A 35 7.79 -2.40 -9.17
C MET A 35 7.90 -2.19 -10.68
N ASN A 36 7.86 -3.30 -11.43
CA ASN A 36 7.93 -3.31 -12.89
C ASN A 36 6.57 -3.67 -13.48
N LEU A 37 6.01 -2.79 -14.33
CA LEU A 37 4.83 -3.14 -15.13
C LEU A 37 5.24 -4.07 -16.27
N VAL A 38 4.56 -5.20 -16.38
CA VAL A 38 4.87 -6.26 -17.35
C VAL A 38 3.62 -6.83 -18.01
N ASP A 39 3.78 -7.46 -19.16
CA ASP A 39 2.73 -8.25 -19.79
C ASP A 39 2.75 -9.71 -19.28
N VAL A 40 1.72 -10.48 -19.65
CA VAL A 40 1.59 -11.89 -19.27
C VAL A 40 2.78 -12.72 -19.75
N LYS A 41 3.26 -12.47 -20.98
CA LYS A 41 4.39 -13.22 -21.56
C LYS A 41 5.67 -13.04 -20.75
N ARG A 42 5.88 -11.83 -20.24
CA ARG A 42 7.02 -11.53 -19.38
C ARG A 42 6.90 -12.24 -18.03
N GLN A 43 5.71 -12.29 -17.42
CA GLN A 43 5.50 -13.10 -16.21
C GLN A 43 5.73 -14.59 -16.47
N GLU A 44 5.24 -15.14 -17.58
CA GLU A 44 5.48 -16.54 -17.98
C GLU A 44 6.98 -16.84 -18.11
N LEU A 45 7.75 -15.92 -18.69
CA LEU A 45 9.21 -16.05 -18.80
C LEU A 45 9.90 -16.06 -17.43
N ILE A 46 9.47 -15.18 -16.51
CA ILE A 46 10.00 -15.13 -15.14
C ILE A 46 9.67 -16.42 -14.40
N LEU A 47 8.43 -16.90 -14.51
CA LEU A 47 7.96 -18.14 -13.87
C LEU A 47 8.70 -19.37 -14.41
N ALA A 48 8.97 -19.42 -15.72
CA ALA A 48 9.73 -20.52 -16.34
C ALA A 48 11.16 -20.64 -15.78
N LYS A 49 11.79 -19.53 -15.36
CA LYS A 49 13.10 -19.56 -14.68
C LYS A 49 13.05 -20.13 -13.26
N HIS A 50 11.86 -20.26 -12.68
CA HIS A 50 11.64 -20.74 -11.32
C HIS A 50 10.72 -21.99 -11.28
N GLN A 51 10.57 -22.69 -12.40
CA GLN A 51 9.62 -23.81 -12.54
C GLN A 51 9.84 -24.96 -11.54
N ASP A 52 11.06 -25.11 -11.03
CA ASP A 52 11.44 -26.18 -10.08
C ASP A 52 11.34 -25.73 -8.61
N GLN A 53 10.76 -24.57 -8.34
CA GLN A 53 10.62 -23.99 -7.00
C GLN A 53 9.16 -23.98 -6.54
N GLU A 54 8.96 -24.14 -5.23
CA GLU A 54 7.66 -23.90 -4.62
C GLU A 54 7.35 -22.39 -4.65
N VAL A 55 6.14 -22.07 -5.07
CA VAL A 55 5.63 -20.70 -5.12
C VAL A 55 4.55 -20.52 -4.06
N THR A 56 4.53 -19.36 -3.40
CA THR A 56 3.42 -18.98 -2.52
C THR A 56 2.46 -18.09 -3.31
N ILE A 57 1.22 -18.53 -3.46
CA ILE A 57 0.15 -17.73 -4.08
C ILE A 57 -0.73 -17.18 -2.97
N THR A 58 -0.86 -15.86 -2.92
CA THR A 58 -1.70 -15.17 -1.95
C THR A 58 -2.36 -13.97 -2.61
N LEU A 59 -3.38 -13.41 -1.97
CA LEU A 59 -3.94 -12.15 -2.39
C LEU A 59 -3.14 -11.01 -1.79
N GLY A 60 -2.82 -10.03 -2.63
CA GLY A 60 -2.05 -8.85 -2.30
C GLY A 60 -2.76 -7.57 -2.74
N GLY A 61 -1.99 -6.68 -3.37
CA GLY A 61 -2.40 -5.31 -3.66
C GLY A 61 -2.15 -4.38 -2.46
N SER A 62 -1.33 -3.34 -2.67
CA SER A 62 -0.83 -2.47 -1.59
C SER A 62 -1.95 -1.92 -0.72
N CYS A 63 -2.94 -1.29 -1.34
CA CYS A 63 -4.09 -0.75 -0.63
C CYS A 63 -4.95 -1.83 0.06
N ALA A 64 -5.13 -3.00 -0.57
CA ALA A 64 -5.90 -4.10 0.02
C ALA A 64 -5.18 -4.67 1.26
N ASN A 65 -3.85 -4.78 1.23
CA ASN A 65 -3.04 -5.19 2.37
C ASN A 65 -3.20 -4.23 3.54
N THR A 66 -3.18 -2.92 3.28
CA THR A 66 -3.45 -1.90 4.30
C THR A 66 -4.83 -2.09 4.92
N MET A 67 -5.88 -2.28 4.11
CA MET A 67 -7.24 -2.44 4.62
C MET A 67 -7.42 -3.71 5.46
N VAL A 68 -6.80 -4.82 5.04
CA VAL A 68 -6.80 -6.07 5.81
C VAL A 68 -6.10 -5.89 7.15
N MET A 69 -4.93 -5.25 7.19
CA MET A 69 -4.21 -4.99 8.44
C MET A 69 -5.02 -4.07 9.39
N ILE A 70 -5.71 -3.04 8.86
CA ILE A 70 -6.64 -2.23 9.68
C ILE A 70 -7.73 -3.11 10.29
N ALA A 71 -8.27 -4.07 9.54
CA ALA A 71 -9.30 -4.97 10.06
C ALA A 71 -8.73 -5.99 11.07
N GLN A 72 -7.50 -6.47 10.87
CA GLN A 72 -6.76 -7.30 11.84
C GLN A 72 -6.47 -6.54 13.16
N LEU A 73 -6.35 -5.22 13.09
CA LEU A 73 -6.32 -4.31 14.25
C LEU A 73 -7.71 -4.03 14.85
N GLU A 74 -8.77 -4.72 14.41
CA GLU A 74 -10.18 -4.47 14.80
C GLU A 74 -10.69 -3.07 14.41
N GLY A 75 -10.02 -2.43 13.44
CA GLY A 75 -10.49 -1.24 12.76
C GLY A 75 -11.60 -1.57 11.75
N LYS A 76 -12.40 -0.55 11.39
CA LYS A 76 -13.44 -0.70 10.36
C LYS A 76 -12.90 -0.22 9.03
N SER A 77 -12.48 -1.14 8.17
CA SER A 77 -12.01 -0.81 6.82
C SER A 77 -13.01 -1.19 5.74
N ALA A 78 -12.90 -0.51 4.60
CA ALA A 78 -13.59 -0.82 3.36
C ALA A 78 -12.60 -0.78 2.20
N TYR A 79 -12.90 -1.47 1.10
CA TYR A 79 -12.02 -1.52 -0.07
C TYR A 79 -12.81 -1.46 -1.37
N ASN A 80 -12.38 -0.62 -2.30
CA ASN A 80 -12.95 -0.46 -3.64
C ASN A 80 -11.82 -0.57 -4.68
N GLY A 81 -12.00 -1.50 -5.60
CA GLY A 81 -11.05 -1.85 -6.66
C GLY A 81 -11.76 -2.71 -7.71
N LYS A 82 -11.04 -3.16 -8.74
CA LYS A 82 -11.63 -3.97 -9.83
C LYS A 82 -10.81 -5.22 -10.12
N VAL A 83 -11.49 -6.36 -10.19
CA VAL A 83 -10.94 -7.67 -10.54
C VAL A 83 -11.56 -8.19 -11.83
N GLY A 84 -10.93 -9.22 -12.42
CA GLY A 84 -11.52 -9.98 -13.52
C GLY A 84 -12.67 -10.85 -13.06
N ILE A 85 -13.42 -11.43 -14.00
CA ILE A 85 -14.34 -12.53 -13.71
C ILE A 85 -13.55 -13.81 -13.95
N ASP A 86 -12.86 -14.28 -12.92
CA ASP A 86 -12.06 -15.49 -12.89
C ASP A 86 -12.07 -16.13 -11.49
N ASP A 87 -11.34 -17.24 -11.32
CA ASP A 87 -11.30 -17.99 -10.06
C ASP A 87 -10.81 -17.14 -8.86
N PHE A 88 -10.00 -16.10 -9.11
CA PHE A 88 -9.49 -15.22 -8.04
C PHE A 88 -10.50 -14.17 -7.60
N ALA A 89 -11.48 -13.82 -8.43
CA ALA A 89 -12.43 -12.75 -8.17
C ALA A 89 -13.25 -12.99 -6.89
N ASP A 90 -13.78 -14.21 -6.75
CA ASP A 90 -14.61 -14.60 -5.62
C ASP A 90 -13.75 -14.83 -4.36
N ASP A 91 -12.55 -15.38 -4.52
CA ASP A 91 -11.60 -15.54 -3.42
C ASP A 91 -11.16 -14.20 -2.84
N PHE A 92 -10.98 -13.17 -3.67
CA PHE A 92 -10.61 -11.83 -3.23
C PHE A 92 -11.68 -11.18 -2.38
N GLU A 93 -12.91 -11.15 -2.90
CA GLU A 93 -14.04 -10.60 -2.15
C GLU A 93 -14.28 -11.36 -0.84
N LYS A 94 -14.21 -12.69 -0.89
CA LYS A 94 -14.38 -13.54 0.29
C LYS A 94 -13.32 -13.28 1.35
N GLN A 95 -12.04 -13.18 0.97
CA GLN A 95 -10.96 -12.92 1.93
C GLN A 95 -11.07 -11.55 2.58
N LEU A 96 -11.45 -10.50 1.84
CA LEU A 96 -11.72 -9.18 2.42
C LEU A 96 -12.84 -9.24 3.46
N ILE A 97 -13.96 -9.90 3.13
CA ILE A 97 -15.09 -10.02 4.06
C ILE A 97 -14.67 -10.83 5.30
N GLN A 98 -13.92 -11.92 5.12
CA GLN A 98 -13.42 -12.75 6.22
C GLN A 98 -12.42 -12.02 7.12
N SER A 99 -11.62 -11.09 6.60
CA SER A 99 -10.75 -10.25 7.42
C SER A 99 -11.49 -9.17 8.20
N GLY A 100 -12.76 -8.91 7.87
CA GLY A 100 -13.56 -7.82 8.46
C GLY A 100 -13.56 -6.53 7.63
N THR A 101 -13.05 -6.56 6.40
CA THR A 101 -13.05 -5.44 5.46
C THR A 101 -14.32 -5.47 4.60
N ALA A 102 -15.05 -4.36 4.53
CA ALA A 102 -16.20 -4.26 3.63
C ALA A 102 -15.74 -4.23 2.16
N SER A 103 -16.33 -5.09 1.32
CA SER A 103 -16.02 -5.16 -0.11
C SER A 103 -16.92 -4.24 -0.93
N PHE A 104 -16.30 -3.41 -1.76
CA PHE A 104 -16.91 -2.68 -2.86
C PHE A 104 -16.17 -3.00 -4.17
N ILE A 105 -15.66 -4.24 -4.29
CA ILE A 105 -14.98 -4.69 -5.51
C ILE A 105 -15.96 -4.72 -6.68
N LYS A 106 -15.50 -4.25 -7.83
CA LYS A 106 -16.18 -4.41 -9.12
C LYS A 106 -15.57 -5.58 -9.87
N LYS A 107 -16.41 -6.28 -10.64
CA LYS A 107 -16.01 -7.43 -11.46
C LYS A 107 -16.34 -7.11 -12.91
N GLN A 108 -15.44 -7.45 -13.83
CA GLN A 108 -15.63 -7.27 -15.27
C GLN A 108 -14.99 -8.44 -16.03
N GLU A 109 -15.55 -8.81 -17.18
CA GLU A 109 -14.96 -9.83 -18.06
C GLU A 109 -13.48 -9.52 -18.37
N GLY A 110 -12.60 -10.49 -18.13
CA GLY A 110 -11.15 -10.34 -18.18
C GLY A 110 -10.46 -11.04 -17.02
N SER A 111 -9.14 -10.94 -16.95
CA SER A 111 -8.34 -11.55 -15.88
C SER A 111 -8.07 -10.58 -14.73
N THR A 112 -8.09 -11.11 -13.51
CA THR A 112 -7.59 -10.43 -12.31
C THR A 112 -6.10 -10.14 -12.47
N GLY A 113 -5.66 -8.98 -11.99
CA GLY A 113 -4.25 -8.61 -12.02
C GLY A 113 -3.40 -9.49 -11.11
N SER A 114 -2.13 -9.65 -11.44
CA SER A 114 -1.18 -10.44 -10.66
C SER A 114 0.18 -9.76 -10.59
N THR A 115 0.96 -10.11 -9.58
CA THR A 115 2.35 -9.69 -9.47
C THR A 115 3.24 -10.88 -9.13
N VAL A 116 4.30 -11.07 -9.91
CA VAL A 116 5.36 -12.03 -9.56
C VAL A 116 6.37 -11.30 -8.70
N ILE A 117 6.48 -11.73 -7.45
CA ILE A 117 7.34 -11.13 -6.43
C ILE A 117 8.54 -12.03 -6.21
N LEU A 118 9.72 -11.49 -6.53
CA LEU A 118 10.98 -12.19 -6.36
C LEU A 118 11.67 -11.67 -5.11
N ILE A 119 11.90 -12.56 -4.13
CA ILE A 119 12.52 -12.24 -2.84
C ILE A 119 13.99 -12.65 -2.87
N SER A 120 14.91 -11.70 -2.78
CA SER A 120 16.35 -11.97 -2.71
C SER A 120 16.80 -12.38 -1.29
N PRO A 121 18.02 -12.94 -1.10
CA PRO A 121 18.47 -13.45 0.20
C PRO A 121 18.53 -12.43 1.34
N ASP A 122 18.57 -11.13 1.03
CA ASP A 122 18.48 -10.02 1.98
C ASP A 122 17.03 -9.59 2.30
N ALA A 123 16.05 -10.42 1.93
CA ALA A 123 14.60 -10.23 2.08
C ALA A 123 14.00 -9.10 1.23
N GLU A 124 14.80 -8.41 0.40
CA GLU A 124 14.28 -7.37 -0.48
C GLU A 124 13.40 -7.98 -1.57
N ARG A 125 12.27 -7.30 -1.88
CA ARG A 125 11.32 -7.75 -2.90
C ARG A 125 11.44 -6.96 -4.20
N SER A 126 11.34 -7.66 -5.32
CA SER A 126 11.27 -7.07 -6.67
C SER A 126 10.00 -7.55 -7.37
N MET A 127 9.11 -6.63 -7.72
CA MET A 127 7.75 -6.91 -8.17
C MET A 127 7.62 -6.78 -9.69
N ASN A 128 6.86 -7.69 -10.31
CA ASN A 128 6.61 -7.74 -11.75
C ASN A 128 5.10 -7.88 -11.97
N THR A 129 4.43 -6.74 -12.11
CA THR A 129 2.99 -6.61 -12.04
C THR A 129 2.36 -6.58 -13.43
N HIS A 130 1.43 -7.51 -13.67
CA HIS A 130 0.47 -7.46 -14.74
C HIS A 130 -0.88 -6.98 -14.19
N LEU A 131 -1.33 -5.79 -14.57
CA LEU A 131 -2.48 -5.15 -13.93
C LEU A 131 -3.85 -5.77 -14.25
N GLY A 132 -3.99 -6.56 -15.32
CA GLY A 132 -5.28 -7.18 -15.68
C GLY A 132 -6.44 -6.17 -15.68
N MET A 133 -7.55 -6.52 -15.04
CA MET A 133 -8.74 -5.66 -14.92
C MET A 133 -8.63 -4.45 -14.00
N CYS A 134 -7.51 -4.30 -13.28
CA CYS A 134 -7.23 -3.06 -12.57
C CYS A 134 -7.12 -1.85 -13.52
N LEU A 135 -6.63 -2.05 -14.75
CA LEU A 135 -6.53 -1.00 -15.79
C LEU A 135 -7.89 -0.41 -16.19
N GLU A 136 -8.96 -1.16 -15.98
CA GLU A 136 -10.33 -0.78 -16.34
C GLU A 136 -11.09 -0.15 -15.18
N PHE A 137 -10.44 0.07 -14.03
CA PHE A 137 -11.02 0.80 -12.91
C PHE A 137 -11.29 2.25 -13.30
N SER A 138 -12.53 2.68 -13.15
CA SER A 138 -13.10 3.91 -13.70
C SER A 138 -13.92 4.65 -12.66
N LYS A 139 -14.30 5.90 -12.96
CA LYS A 139 -15.12 6.72 -12.06
C LYS A 139 -16.48 6.08 -11.75
N GLU A 140 -17.03 5.28 -12.67
CA GLU A 140 -18.29 4.55 -12.46
C GLU A 140 -18.16 3.42 -11.43
N ASP A 141 -16.93 2.96 -11.16
CA ASP A 141 -16.65 1.92 -10.17
C ASP A 141 -16.53 2.47 -8.75
N ILE A 142 -16.41 3.80 -8.60
CA ILE A 142 -16.25 4.47 -7.32
C ILE A 142 -17.54 4.39 -6.50
N ASP A 143 -17.44 3.84 -5.30
CA ASP A 143 -18.55 3.86 -4.35
C ASP A 143 -18.57 5.19 -3.57
N LEU A 144 -19.28 6.18 -4.12
CA LEU A 144 -19.39 7.51 -3.50
C LEU A 144 -19.98 7.44 -2.09
N LYS A 145 -20.91 6.51 -1.83
CA LYS A 145 -21.50 6.38 -0.50
C LYS A 145 -20.49 5.87 0.52
N ALA A 146 -19.64 4.92 0.14
CA ALA A 146 -18.55 4.46 0.98
C ALA A 146 -17.57 5.59 1.34
N ILE A 147 -17.30 6.52 0.41
CA ILE A 147 -16.48 7.71 0.67
C ILE A 147 -17.15 8.61 1.72
N GLU A 148 -18.44 8.92 1.57
CA GLU A 148 -19.21 9.70 2.56
C GLU A 148 -19.23 9.05 3.94
N ASP A 149 -19.26 7.71 3.96
CA ASP A 149 -19.36 6.92 5.18
C ASP A 149 -18.00 6.64 5.83
N SER A 150 -16.90 7.20 5.30
CA SER A 150 -15.53 7.02 5.80
C SER A 150 -14.95 8.26 6.47
N GLU A 151 -14.03 8.08 7.43
CA GLU A 151 -13.24 9.18 8.02
C GLU A 151 -12.09 9.58 7.09
N TYR A 152 -11.38 8.58 6.57
CA TYR A 152 -10.36 8.73 5.54
C TYR A 152 -10.68 7.90 4.29
N ILE A 153 -10.30 8.41 3.12
CA ILE A 153 -9.93 7.55 1.99
C ILE A 153 -8.41 7.38 1.96
N TYR A 154 -7.94 6.19 1.62
CA TYR A 154 -6.53 5.87 1.40
C TYR A 154 -6.35 5.43 -0.05
N VAL A 155 -5.57 6.18 -0.81
CA VAL A 155 -5.38 5.98 -2.25
C VAL A 155 -3.93 5.57 -2.50
N GLU A 156 -3.73 4.55 -3.34
CA GLU A 156 -2.39 4.22 -3.82
C GLU A 156 -2.00 5.01 -5.07
N GLY A 157 -0.74 5.46 -5.13
CA GLY A 157 -0.16 6.09 -6.32
C GLY A 157 -0.18 5.19 -7.55
N TYR A 158 -0.21 3.86 -7.38
CA TYR A 158 -0.37 2.90 -8.48
C TYR A 158 -1.68 3.02 -9.27
N LEU A 159 -2.70 3.72 -8.76
CA LEU A 159 -3.89 4.05 -9.57
C LEU A 159 -3.63 5.16 -10.59
N TRP A 160 -2.39 5.61 -10.75
CA TRP A 160 -2.06 6.69 -11.66
C TRP A 160 -1.49 6.23 -13.02
N ASP A 161 -1.45 4.92 -13.27
CA ASP A 161 -0.82 4.33 -14.47
C ASP A 161 -1.63 4.52 -15.77
N THR A 162 -2.96 4.68 -15.71
CA THR A 162 -3.81 4.92 -16.91
C THR A 162 -4.65 6.19 -16.81
N PRO A 163 -5.03 6.82 -17.95
CA PRO A 163 -5.96 7.96 -17.93
C PRO A 163 -7.30 7.64 -17.25
N LYS A 164 -7.83 6.43 -17.46
CA LYS A 164 -9.10 6.00 -16.88
C LYS A 164 -9.03 5.92 -15.34
N GLN A 165 -7.96 5.35 -14.80
CA GLN A 165 -7.76 5.31 -13.35
C GLN A 165 -7.47 6.71 -12.77
N GLN A 166 -6.75 7.57 -13.49
CA GLN A 166 -6.54 8.97 -13.10
C GLN A 166 -7.87 9.72 -12.96
N GLU A 167 -8.80 9.55 -13.92
CA GLU A 167 -10.16 10.11 -13.82
C GLU A 167 -10.93 9.56 -12.63
N ALA A 168 -10.81 8.25 -12.34
CA ALA A 168 -11.46 7.61 -11.21
C ALA A 168 -10.98 8.18 -9.87
N VAL A 169 -9.65 8.31 -9.71
CA VAL A 169 -9.05 8.89 -8.51
C VAL A 169 -9.48 10.34 -8.36
N LEU A 170 -9.37 11.18 -9.40
CA LEU A 170 -9.80 12.58 -9.32
C LEU A 170 -11.27 12.70 -8.89
N ALA A 171 -12.17 11.90 -9.47
CA ALA A 171 -13.57 11.90 -9.07
C ALA A 171 -13.77 11.53 -7.59
N ALA A 172 -13.01 10.55 -7.08
CA ALA A 172 -13.05 10.17 -5.68
C ALA A 172 -12.51 11.27 -4.75
N LEU A 173 -11.40 11.92 -5.11
CA LEU A 173 -10.80 13.00 -4.34
C LEU A 173 -11.70 14.25 -4.30
N GLU A 174 -12.27 14.63 -5.44
CA GLU A 174 -13.23 15.74 -5.55
C GLU A 174 -14.45 15.49 -4.67
N HIS A 175 -14.99 14.27 -4.71
CA HIS A 175 -16.13 13.90 -3.89
C HIS A 175 -15.78 13.87 -2.40
N ALA A 176 -14.66 13.25 -2.01
CA ALA A 176 -14.20 13.21 -0.62
C ALA A 176 -14.04 14.62 -0.04
N LYS A 177 -13.42 15.54 -0.80
CA LYS A 177 -13.30 16.95 -0.42
C LYS A 177 -14.66 17.64 -0.28
N ALA A 178 -15.59 17.39 -1.20
CA ALA A 178 -16.93 17.99 -1.16
C ALA A 178 -17.75 17.55 0.07
N VAL A 179 -17.54 16.33 0.57
CA VAL A 179 -18.27 15.76 1.72
C VAL A 179 -17.46 15.78 3.03
N GLY A 180 -16.26 16.37 3.02
CA GLY A 180 -15.39 16.52 4.18
C GLY A 180 -14.79 15.20 4.69
N THR A 181 -14.65 14.19 3.83
CA THR A 181 -13.88 12.99 4.12
C THR A 181 -12.40 13.28 3.88
N LYS A 182 -11.52 12.93 4.83
CA LYS A 182 -10.09 13.20 4.73
C LYS A 182 -9.43 12.29 3.69
N ILE A 183 -8.34 12.76 3.11
CA ILE A 183 -7.68 12.13 1.98
C ILE A 183 -6.25 11.77 2.38
N SER A 184 -5.94 10.48 2.29
CA SER A 184 -4.59 9.96 2.42
C SER A 184 -4.11 9.36 1.12
N LEU A 185 -2.84 9.60 0.79
CA LEU A 185 -2.17 9.09 -0.41
C LEU A 185 -0.88 8.39 0.01
N THR A 186 -0.59 7.23 -0.57
CA THR A 186 0.78 6.68 -0.61
C THR A 186 1.41 6.95 -1.98
N LEU A 187 2.68 7.34 -1.99
CA LEU A 187 3.46 7.49 -3.23
C LEU A 187 3.78 6.15 -3.92
N SER A 188 3.52 5.03 -3.22
CA SER A 188 3.58 3.64 -3.72
C SER A 188 4.97 3.12 -4.08
N ASP A 189 5.65 3.75 -5.05
CA ASP A 189 6.95 3.32 -5.55
C ASP A 189 7.69 4.44 -6.27
N SER A 190 9.02 4.44 -6.14
CA SER A 190 9.90 5.49 -6.68
C SER A 190 9.82 5.62 -8.21
N PHE A 191 9.60 4.54 -8.96
CA PHE A 191 9.41 4.61 -10.41
C PHE A 191 8.03 5.17 -10.77
N CYS A 192 7.00 4.87 -9.99
CA CYS A 192 5.68 5.49 -10.14
C CYS A 192 5.78 7.01 -9.97
N VAL A 193 6.45 7.46 -8.89
CA VAL A 193 6.71 8.87 -8.64
C VAL A 193 7.50 9.51 -9.77
N GLY A 194 8.59 8.88 -10.22
CA GLY A 194 9.41 9.40 -11.31
C GLY A 194 8.66 9.60 -12.63
N ARG A 195 7.64 8.77 -12.93
CA ARG A 195 6.79 8.93 -14.13
C ARG A 195 5.76 10.06 -13.99
N HIS A 196 5.35 10.40 -12.77
CA HIS A 196 4.14 11.18 -12.50
C HIS A 196 4.34 12.32 -11.50
N GLN A 197 5.58 12.75 -11.27
CA GLN A 197 5.94 13.75 -10.24
C GLN A 197 5.05 15.00 -10.25
N GLU A 198 4.88 15.66 -11.40
CA GLU A 198 4.04 16.87 -11.50
C GLU A 198 2.57 16.60 -11.14
N LYS A 199 2.07 15.41 -11.48
CA LYS A 199 0.69 15.05 -11.16
C LYS A 199 0.53 14.72 -9.69
N PHE A 200 1.50 14.04 -9.06
CA PHE A 200 1.48 13.83 -7.61
C PHE A 200 1.59 15.15 -6.85
N GLN A 201 2.42 16.08 -7.32
CA GLN A 201 2.50 17.43 -6.76
C GLN A 201 1.14 18.13 -6.84
N PHE A 202 0.46 18.08 -7.99
CA PHE A 202 -0.90 18.60 -8.13
C PHE A 202 -1.89 17.95 -7.15
N LEU A 203 -1.84 16.63 -6.96
CA LEU A 203 -2.72 15.96 -5.99
C LEU A 203 -2.45 16.44 -4.56
N MET A 204 -1.17 16.53 -4.19
CA MET A 204 -0.75 16.99 -2.88
C MET A 204 -1.25 18.41 -2.60
N ASP A 205 -1.02 19.35 -3.52
CA ASP A 205 -1.39 20.75 -3.33
C ASP A 205 -2.90 20.99 -3.23
N ASN A 206 -3.71 20.09 -3.81
CA ASN A 206 -5.15 20.33 -3.98
C ASN A 206 -6.06 19.43 -3.15
N TYR A 207 -5.60 18.24 -2.74
CA TYR A 207 -6.49 17.22 -2.18
C TYR A 207 -5.93 16.50 -0.94
N VAL A 208 -4.63 16.23 -0.87
CA VAL A 208 -4.10 15.28 0.13
C VAL A 208 -3.95 15.95 1.51
N ASP A 209 -4.51 15.33 2.54
CA ASP A 209 -4.33 15.73 3.94
C ASP A 209 -3.16 14.97 4.60
N LEU A 210 -2.97 13.69 4.22
CA LEU A 210 -1.98 12.78 4.80
C LEU A 210 -1.20 12.02 3.73
N LEU A 211 0.10 12.28 3.62
CA LEU A 211 0.99 11.61 2.66
C LEU A 211 1.82 10.51 3.35
N PHE A 212 1.84 9.32 2.76
CA PHE A 212 2.77 8.24 3.06
C PHE A 212 3.82 8.13 1.97
N CYS A 213 5.10 8.03 2.35
CA CYS A 213 6.19 7.78 1.40
C CYS A 213 7.38 7.13 2.11
N ASN A 214 8.29 6.55 1.33
CA ASN A 214 9.64 6.20 1.78
C ASN A 214 10.67 7.27 1.35
N ASP A 215 11.89 7.14 1.88
CA ASP A 215 13.03 8.03 1.57
C ASP A 215 13.28 8.21 0.07
N ALA A 216 13.20 7.13 -0.73
CA ALA A 216 13.47 7.20 -2.16
C ALA A 216 12.37 7.97 -2.92
N GLU A 217 11.10 7.72 -2.59
CA GLU A 217 9.94 8.43 -3.16
C GLU A 217 9.97 9.92 -2.78
N ALA A 218 10.25 10.22 -1.51
CA ALA A 218 10.37 11.58 -1.01
C ALA A 218 11.54 12.32 -1.67
N ALA A 219 12.68 11.67 -1.85
CA ALA A 219 13.84 12.24 -2.55
C ALA A 219 13.51 12.63 -4.01
N ILE A 220 12.70 11.83 -4.71
CA ILE A 220 12.28 12.16 -6.08
C ILE A 220 11.34 13.37 -6.08
N MET A 221 10.34 13.39 -5.20
CA MET A 221 9.39 14.50 -5.11
C MET A 221 10.07 15.83 -4.76
N THR A 222 11.03 15.78 -3.83
CA THR A 222 11.62 16.97 -3.21
C THR A 222 12.95 17.39 -3.84
N GLY A 223 13.70 16.46 -4.44
CA GLY A 223 15.11 16.66 -4.78
C GLY A 223 16.05 16.68 -3.58
N GLU A 224 15.55 16.41 -2.37
CA GLU A 224 16.31 16.43 -1.12
C GLU A 224 16.76 15.02 -0.71
N LYS A 225 17.93 14.93 -0.05
CA LYS A 225 18.48 13.67 0.46
C LYS A 225 18.38 13.53 1.97
N ASP A 226 18.21 14.65 2.67
CA ASP A 226 18.06 14.63 4.12
C ASP A 226 16.59 14.42 4.48
N PRO A 227 16.25 13.42 5.32
CA PRO A 227 14.87 13.13 5.68
C PRO A 227 14.09 14.31 6.29
N GLU A 228 14.74 15.19 7.06
CA GLU A 228 14.06 16.35 7.63
C GLU A 228 13.83 17.44 6.59
N ALA A 229 14.77 17.64 5.67
CA ALA A 229 14.58 18.52 4.52
C ALA A 229 13.45 18.02 3.60
N GLN A 230 13.39 16.71 3.35
CA GLN A 230 12.29 16.08 2.60
C GLN A 230 10.94 16.37 3.27
N LEU A 231 10.81 16.09 4.57
CA LEU A 231 9.58 16.34 5.32
C LEU A 231 9.15 17.79 5.27
N LYS A 232 10.08 18.73 5.49
CA LYS A 232 9.79 20.17 5.43
C LYS A 232 9.26 20.58 4.06
N LYS A 233 9.89 20.12 2.98
CA LYS A 233 9.46 20.45 1.62
C LYS A 233 8.09 19.84 1.28
N LEU A 234 7.84 18.58 1.65
CA LEU A 234 6.53 17.95 1.45
C LEU A 234 5.43 18.63 2.28
N SER A 235 5.76 19.14 3.46
CA SER A 235 4.82 19.85 4.34
C SER A 235 4.36 21.21 3.82
N GLU A 236 4.99 21.73 2.76
CA GLU A 236 4.52 22.93 2.06
C GLU A 236 3.20 22.67 1.31
N SER A 237 2.94 21.41 0.96
CA SER A 237 1.76 20.97 0.21
C SER A 237 0.76 20.16 1.03
N VAL A 238 1.23 19.41 2.03
CA VAL A 238 0.42 18.45 2.80
C VAL A 238 0.54 18.71 4.30
N GLU A 239 -0.58 18.69 5.02
CA GLU A 239 -0.63 18.96 6.47
C GLU A 239 0.19 17.94 7.29
N GLN A 240 0.17 16.67 6.84
CA GLN A 240 0.80 15.58 7.55
C GLN A 240 1.57 14.65 6.61
N VAL A 241 2.81 14.33 6.97
CA VAL A 241 3.69 13.47 6.17
C VAL A 241 4.29 12.37 7.03
N VAL A 242 4.14 11.13 6.58
CA VAL A 242 4.73 9.93 7.17
C VAL A 242 5.84 9.45 6.25
N LEU A 243 7.09 9.58 6.70
CA LEU A 243 8.29 9.20 5.96
C LEU A 243 8.92 7.95 6.58
N THR A 244 8.90 6.84 5.84
CA THR A 244 9.54 5.58 6.26
C THR A 244 10.98 5.47 5.77
N LEU A 245 11.88 4.97 6.62
CA LEU A 245 13.33 4.92 6.40
C LEU A 245 13.88 3.48 6.48
N GLY A 246 13.02 2.49 6.21
CA GLY A 246 13.33 1.07 6.35
C GLY A 246 13.80 0.72 7.77
N LYS A 247 14.95 0.07 7.88
CA LYS A 247 15.53 -0.31 9.19
C LYS A 247 15.87 0.87 10.11
N GLN A 248 15.93 2.10 9.57
CA GLN A 248 16.21 3.31 10.37
C GLN A 248 14.97 3.86 11.08
N GLY A 249 13.80 3.24 10.88
CA GLY A 249 12.54 3.67 11.49
C GLY A 249 11.75 4.58 10.57
N SER A 250 11.13 5.60 11.14
CA SER A 250 10.36 6.59 10.37
C SER A 250 10.36 7.94 11.07
N LYS A 251 10.14 8.99 10.29
CA LYS A 251 9.89 10.35 10.80
C LYS A 251 8.50 10.78 10.36
N ILE A 252 7.74 11.37 11.28
CA ILE A 252 6.37 11.82 11.01
C ILE A 252 6.29 13.30 11.29
N LEU A 253 5.90 14.09 10.29
CA LEU A 253 5.65 15.52 10.43
C LEU A 253 4.14 15.76 10.55
N LYS A 254 3.74 16.46 11.60
CA LYS A 254 2.37 16.96 11.79
C LYS A 254 2.42 18.28 12.54
N ASP A 255 1.63 19.28 12.12
CA ASP A 255 1.53 20.58 12.79
C ASP A 255 2.91 21.26 12.99
N GLY A 256 3.81 21.10 12.02
CA GLY A 256 5.18 21.61 12.06
C GLY A 256 6.14 20.89 13.02
N THR A 257 5.68 19.83 13.69
CA THR A 257 6.49 19.01 14.60
C THR A 257 6.90 17.72 13.92
N ILE A 258 8.20 17.38 14.00
CA ILE A 258 8.73 16.09 13.54
C ILE A 258 8.85 15.16 14.75
N THR A 259 8.26 13.96 14.64
CA THR A 259 8.36 12.88 15.62
C THR A 259 9.16 11.72 15.03
N ASP A 260 10.25 11.36 15.69
CA ASP A 260 11.06 10.18 15.36
C ASP A 260 10.43 8.91 15.95
N ILE A 261 10.24 7.90 15.11
CA ILE A 261 9.74 6.58 15.51
C ILE A 261 10.83 5.55 15.24
N LYS A 262 11.17 4.77 16.27
CA LYS A 262 12.18 3.71 16.15
C LYS A 262 11.61 2.50 15.42
N CYS A 263 12.47 1.83 14.67
CA CYS A 263 12.15 0.52 14.11
C CYS A 263 12.22 -0.57 15.20
N PHE A 264 11.43 -1.62 15.05
CA PHE A 264 11.58 -2.84 15.84
C PHE A 264 12.59 -3.78 15.17
N GLU A 265 13.60 -4.22 15.92
CA GLU A 265 14.57 -5.17 15.40
C GLU A 265 13.93 -6.55 15.22
N VAL A 266 13.93 -7.02 13.98
CA VAL A 266 13.42 -8.34 13.58
C VAL A 266 14.34 -8.96 12.53
N LYS A 267 14.28 -10.28 12.38
CA LYS A 267 14.87 -10.96 11.24
C LYS A 267 13.90 -10.82 10.05
N ALA A 268 14.24 -9.97 9.08
CA ALA A 268 13.47 -9.86 7.86
C ALA A 268 13.51 -11.16 7.06
N VAL A 269 12.35 -11.56 6.53
CA VAL A 269 12.14 -12.74 5.69
C VAL A 269 11.63 -12.31 4.31
N ASP A 270 10.71 -11.35 4.28
CA ASP A 270 10.10 -10.80 3.07
C ASP A 270 9.68 -9.35 3.35
N THR A 271 10.21 -8.36 2.63
CA THR A 271 9.83 -6.94 2.86
C THR A 271 8.48 -6.56 2.22
N THR A 272 7.80 -7.50 1.54
CA THR A 272 6.49 -7.26 0.91
C THR A 272 5.45 -6.90 1.98
N GLY A 273 4.68 -5.82 1.76
CA GLY A 273 3.65 -5.36 2.69
C GLY A 273 4.15 -4.53 3.87
N ALA A 274 5.46 -4.21 3.96
CA ALA A 274 6.02 -3.41 5.05
C ALA A 274 5.39 -2.00 5.13
N GLY A 275 5.41 -1.27 4.01
CA GLY A 275 4.80 0.07 3.90
C GLY A 275 3.28 0.03 4.08
N ASP A 276 2.62 -0.99 3.50
CA ASP A 276 1.17 -1.20 3.60
C ASP A 276 0.73 -1.36 5.06
N SER A 277 1.48 -2.17 5.82
CA SER A 277 1.22 -2.46 7.23
C SER A 277 1.58 -1.29 8.13
N PHE A 278 2.63 -0.52 7.78
CA PHE A 278 2.93 0.74 8.45
C PHE A 278 1.77 1.72 8.30
N ALA A 279 1.31 1.96 7.06
CA ALA A 279 0.19 2.85 6.79
C ALA A 279 -1.08 2.42 7.55
N ALA A 280 -1.34 1.11 7.60
CA ALA A 280 -2.46 0.55 8.33
C ALA A 280 -2.41 0.84 9.84
N GLY A 281 -1.29 0.55 10.49
CA GLY A 281 -1.12 0.82 11.92
C GLY A 281 -1.22 2.30 12.24
N TYR A 282 -0.69 3.16 11.36
CA TYR A 282 -0.76 4.61 11.55
C TYR A 282 -2.20 5.15 11.40
N LEU A 283 -2.87 4.78 10.30
CA LEU A 283 -4.26 5.17 10.04
C LEU A 283 -5.21 4.64 11.13
N TYR A 284 -5.00 3.41 11.58
CA TYR A 284 -5.73 2.87 12.72
C TYR A 284 -5.51 3.72 13.97
N GLY A 285 -4.25 4.02 14.32
CA GLY A 285 -3.94 4.81 15.51
C GLY A 285 -4.61 6.19 15.50
N ILE A 286 -4.49 6.94 14.40
CA ILE A 286 -5.05 8.30 14.34
C ILE A 286 -6.59 8.31 14.29
N THR A 287 -7.24 7.26 13.76
CA THR A 287 -8.71 7.10 13.81
C THR A 287 -9.21 6.58 15.16
N LYS A 288 -8.29 6.27 16.08
CA LYS A 288 -8.55 5.95 17.51
C LYS A 288 -8.08 7.06 18.45
N ASP A 289 -7.81 8.25 17.92
CA ASP A 289 -7.34 9.43 18.65
C ASP A 289 -5.98 9.23 19.36
N TYR A 290 -5.15 8.29 18.89
CA TYR A 290 -3.79 8.11 19.41
C TYR A 290 -2.93 9.32 19.05
N THR A 291 -1.94 9.62 19.90
CA THR A 291 -0.90 10.60 19.58
C THR A 291 -0.09 10.14 18.36
N VAL A 292 0.63 11.08 17.72
CA VAL A 292 1.51 10.76 16.58
C VAL A 292 2.54 9.70 16.94
N GLU A 293 3.08 9.77 18.16
CA GLU A 293 4.07 8.80 18.67
C GLU A 293 3.45 7.42 18.89
N GLU A 294 2.28 7.33 19.53
CA GLU A 294 1.57 6.06 19.75
C GLU A 294 1.17 5.40 18.41
N ALA A 295 0.58 6.16 17.50
CA ALA A 295 0.20 5.68 16.17
C ALA A 295 1.44 5.25 15.36
N GLY A 296 2.53 6.02 15.44
CA GLY A 296 3.80 5.70 14.79
C GLY A 296 4.43 4.41 15.33
N ASN A 297 4.46 4.23 16.65
CA ASN A 297 4.98 3.01 17.27
C ASN A 297 4.14 1.77 16.90
N LEU A 298 2.80 1.89 16.86
CA LEU A 298 1.94 0.82 16.38
C LEU A 298 2.22 0.49 14.91
N ALA A 299 2.37 1.51 14.06
CA ALA A 299 2.72 1.34 12.65
C ALA A 299 4.05 0.60 12.45
N ALA A 300 5.09 0.99 13.21
CA ALA A 300 6.39 0.32 13.19
C ALA A 300 6.28 -1.15 13.64
N TYR A 301 5.44 -1.45 14.64
CA TYR A 301 5.20 -2.82 15.09
C TYR A 301 4.48 -3.67 14.03
N CYS A 302 3.47 -3.10 13.35
CA CYS A 302 2.76 -3.76 12.26
C CYS A 302 3.71 -4.12 11.10
N ALA A 303 4.52 -3.16 10.65
CA ALA A 303 5.51 -3.37 9.61
C ALA A 303 6.53 -4.45 10.02
N ALA A 304 7.12 -4.34 11.21
CA ALA A 304 8.10 -5.30 11.70
C ALA A 304 7.55 -6.73 11.84
N THR A 305 6.28 -6.87 12.19
CA THR A 305 5.65 -8.19 12.30
C THR A 305 5.44 -8.82 10.92
N VAL A 306 4.96 -8.06 9.93
CA VAL A 306 4.73 -8.57 8.58
C VAL A 306 6.03 -8.95 7.89
N VAL A 307 7.09 -8.14 8.02
CA VAL A 307 8.37 -8.47 7.35
C VAL A 307 9.08 -9.71 7.91
N SER A 308 8.61 -10.25 9.05
CA SER A 308 9.16 -11.43 9.70
C SER A 308 8.57 -12.76 9.22
N GLN A 309 7.69 -12.72 8.21
CA GLN A 309 7.05 -13.88 7.57
C GLN A 309 7.11 -13.74 6.05
N ILE A 310 6.68 -14.77 5.31
CA ILE A 310 6.45 -14.69 3.86
C ILE A 310 5.03 -14.15 3.60
N GLY A 311 4.92 -13.23 2.65
CA GLY A 311 3.65 -12.69 2.18
C GLY A 311 3.20 -11.41 2.90
N PRO A 312 2.39 -10.59 2.21
CA PRO A 312 2.14 -9.19 2.58
C PRO A 312 1.16 -8.99 3.73
N ARG A 313 0.44 -10.04 4.14
CA ARG A 313 -0.63 -9.98 5.15
C ARG A 313 -0.27 -10.90 6.29
N TYR A 314 -0.39 -10.42 7.53
CA TYR A 314 -0.04 -11.22 8.69
C TYR A 314 -0.88 -12.50 8.75
N GLN A 315 -0.22 -13.65 8.93
CA GLN A 315 -0.87 -14.95 9.04
C GLN A 315 -1.09 -15.27 10.52
N GLY A 316 -2.31 -15.05 11.01
CA GLY A 316 -2.71 -15.42 12.37
C GLY A 316 -3.53 -14.33 13.07
N ASN A 317 -3.65 -14.47 14.39
CA ASN A 317 -4.38 -13.52 15.21
C ASN A 317 -3.49 -12.33 15.57
N PHE A 318 -3.60 -11.23 14.82
CA PHE A 318 -2.79 -10.05 15.05
C PHE A 318 -3.12 -9.33 16.37
N GLN A 319 -4.37 -9.44 16.86
CA GLN A 319 -4.76 -8.87 18.14
C GLN A 319 -3.94 -9.43 19.31
N GLU A 320 -3.69 -10.73 19.31
CA GLU A 320 -2.84 -11.36 20.33
C GLU A 320 -1.41 -10.81 20.31
N LYS A 321 -0.88 -10.47 19.12
CA LYS A 321 0.43 -9.83 18.97
C LYS A 321 0.44 -8.41 19.53
N VAL A 322 -0.56 -7.61 19.20
CA VAL A 322 -0.67 -6.23 19.69
C VAL A 322 -0.85 -6.19 21.22
N GLN A 323 -1.64 -7.11 21.81
CA GLN A 323 -1.77 -7.21 23.26
C GLN A 323 -0.43 -7.56 23.93
N GLN A 324 0.36 -8.46 23.35
CA GLN A 324 1.70 -8.76 23.85
C GLN A 324 2.67 -7.58 23.75
N TYR A 325 2.45 -6.70 22.77
CA TYR A 325 3.19 -5.46 22.61
C TYR A 325 2.81 -4.44 23.69
N LEU A 326 1.52 -4.20 23.93
CA LEU A 326 1.03 -3.20 24.89
C LEU A 326 1.32 -3.53 26.37
N VAL A 327 1.64 -4.79 26.68
CA VAL A 327 1.95 -5.26 28.06
C VAL A 327 3.46 -5.15 28.39
N LYS A 328 4.32 -4.84 27.41
CA LYS A 328 5.78 -4.70 27.60
C LYS A 328 6.19 -3.24 27.73
#